data_AF-A0A1M7TI25-F1
#
_entry.id   AF-A0A1M7TI25-F1
#
_cell.length_a   1.000
_cell.length_b   1.000
_cell.length_c   1.000
_cell.angle_alpha   90.00
_cell.angle_beta   90.00
_cell.angle_gamma   90.00
#
_symmetry.space_group_name_H-M   'P 1'
#
loop_
_entity.id
_entity.type
_entity.pdbx_description
1 polymer ?
#
loop_
_entity_poly.entity_id
_entity_poly.type
_entity_poly.pdbx_seq_one_letter_code
_entity_poly.pdbx_strand_id
1 'polypeptide(L)' 'MNDEIQKLIQLGDYSKAFEMIDKLEDNEPKKHNFLGMIYFNQGKLTEAKEAFEKGLRYSPIDSDLLFNYGYVYYSIMDMF' A
#
# COMPACT_ATOMS: atom_id res chain seq x y z
N MET A 1 -0.40 12.19 -10.88
CA MET A 1 0.32 10.91 -10.72
C MET A 1 -0.23 10.12 -9.55
N ASN A 2 -0.07 10.57 -8.29
CA ASN A 2 -0.57 9.84 -7.11
C ASN A 2 -2.08 9.57 -7.12
N ASP A 3 -2.90 10.58 -7.44
CA ASP A 3 -4.36 10.42 -7.53
C ASP A 3 -4.79 9.44 -8.64
N GLU A 4 -4.00 9.36 -9.70
CA GLU A 4 -4.22 8.42 -10.80
C GLU A 4 -3.85 6.99 -10.38
N ILE A 5 -2.75 6.81 -9.67
CA ILE A 5 -2.39 5.51 -9.05
C ILE A 5 -3.52 5.05 -8.12
N GLN A 6 -4.01 5.92 -7.23
CA GLN A 6 -5.13 5.59 -6.35
C GLN A 6 -6.39 5.18 -7.12
N LYS A 7 -6.72 5.91 -8.18
CA LYS A 7 -7.86 5.57 -9.04
C LYS A 7 -7.68 4.21 -9.72
N LEU A 8 -6.49 3.92 -10.23
CA LEU A 8 -6.18 2.63 -10.85
C LEU A 8 -6.31 1.48 -9.84
N ILE A 9 -5.83 1.67 -8.61
CA ILE A 9 -5.97 0.71 -7.52
C ILE A 9 -7.45 0.47 -7.18
N GLN A 10 -8.26 1.52 -7.09
CA GLN A 10 -9.71 1.41 -6.83
C GLN A 10 -10.45 0.69 -7.97
N LEU A 11 -10.03 0.90 -9.22
CA LEU A 11 -10.59 0.23 -10.38
C LEU A 11 -10.07 -1.21 -10.57
N GLY A 12 -9.11 -1.65 -9.75
CA GLY A 12 -8.47 -2.97 -9.87
C GLY A 12 -7.49 -3.10 -11.05
N ASP A 13 -7.16 -2.00 -11.74
CA ASP A 13 -6.16 -1.98 -12.82
C ASP A 13 -4.73 -1.94 -12.23
N TYR A 14 -4.37 -3.02 -11.55
CA TYR A 14 -3.10 -3.11 -10.82
C TYR A 14 -1.89 -3.09 -11.76
N SER A 15 -2.02 -3.58 -12.99
CA SER A 15 -0.92 -3.61 -13.96
C SER A 15 -0.42 -2.19 -14.24
N LYS A 16 -1.33 -1.26 -14.58
CA LYS A 16 -0.96 0.14 -14.81
C LYS A 16 -0.53 0.84 -13.52
N ALA A 17 -1.17 0.51 -12.40
CA ALA A 17 -0.75 1.04 -11.11
C ALA A 17 0.72 0.68 -10.82
N PHE A 18 1.12 -0.58 -11.03
CA PHE A 18 2.51 -1.03 -10.86
C PHE A 18 3.49 -0.29 -11.77
N GLU A 19 3.17 -0.11 -13.06
CA GLU A 19 4.04 0.66 -13.99
C GLU A 19 4.28 2.10 -13.52
N MET A 20 3.29 2.71 -12.87
CA MET A 20 3.43 4.05 -12.31
C MET A 20 4.18 4.06 -10.98
N ILE A 21 3.93 3.07 -10.13
CA ILE A 21 4.60 2.89 -8.83
C ILE A 21 6.10 2.59 -9.02
N ASP A 22 6.47 1.86 -10.07
CA ASP A 22 7.87 1.52 -10.38
C ASP A 22 8.73 2.76 -10.69
N LYS A 23 8.08 3.85 -11.14
CA LYS A 23 8.73 5.14 -11.40
C LYS A 23 8.97 5.96 -10.14
N LEU A 24 8.46 5.52 -8.98
CA LEU A 24 8.70 6.17 -7.71
C LEU A 24 10.02 5.68 -7.10
N GLU A 25 10.69 6.56 -6.37
CA GLU A 25 11.92 6.22 -5.66
C GLU A 25 11.65 5.21 -4.54
N ASP A 26 12.58 4.29 -4.30
CA ASP A 26 12.43 3.26 -3.27
C ASP A 26 12.32 3.82 -1.85
N ASN A 27 12.86 5.02 -1.62
CA ASN A 27 12.77 5.72 -0.35
C ASN A 27 11.52 6.60 -0.21
N GLU A 28 10.63 6.62 -1.22
CA GLU A 28 9.38 7.37 -1.16
C GLU A 28 8.31 6.57 -0.39
N PRO A 29 7.78 7.06 0.75
CA PRO A 29 6.79 6.33 1.55
C PRO A 29 5.52 5.97 0.74
N LYS A 30 5.13 6.82 -0.21
CA LYS A 30 3.96 6.63 -1.07
C LYS A 30 4.07 5.39 -1.96
N LYS A 31 5.28 5.06 -2.44
CA LYS A 31 5.52 3.83 -3.22
C LYS A 31 5.04 2.62 -2.44
N HIS A 32 5.48 2.52 -1.19
CA HIS A 32 5.14 1.45 -0.27
C HIS A 32 3.67 1.48 0.16
N ASN A 33 3.08 2.67 0.32
CA ASN A 33 1.65 2.80 0.59
C ASN A 33 0.80 2.20 -0.56
N PHE A 34 1.12 2.55 -1.81
CA PHE A 34 0.39 2.01 -2.97
C PHE A 34 0.58 0.51 -3.15
N LEU A 35 1.81 0.01 -2.97
CA LEU A 35 2.06 -1.44 -2.98
C LEU A 35 1.24 -2.16 -1.90
N GLY A 36 1.21 -1.61 -0.69
CA GLY A 36 0.42 -2.16 0.41
C GLY A 36 -1.07 -2.19 0.11
N MET A 37 -1.62 -1.11 -0.46
CA MET A 37 -3.04 -1.06 -0.87
C MET A 37 -3.36 -2.11 -1.94
N ILE A 38 -2.47 -2.31 -2.93
CA ILE A 38 -2.67 -3.33 -3.97
C ILE A 38 -2.68 -4.73 -3.35
N TYR A 39 -1.69 -5.05 -2.51
CA TYR A 39 -1.63 -6.36 -1.86
C TYR A 39 -2.82 -6.59 -0.94
N PHE A 40 -3.25 -5.57 -0.21
CA PHE A 40 -4.43 -5.63 0.63
C PHE A 40 -5.69 -5.97 -0.18
N ASN A 41 -5.93 -5.27 -1.29
CA ASN A 41 -7.08 -5.54 -2.15
C ASN A 41 -7.03 -6.92 -2.82
N GLN A 42 -5.84 -7.52 -2.95
CA GLN A 42 -5.65 -8.89 -3.44
C GLN A 42 -5.81 -9.95 -2.34
N GLY A 43 -6.07 -9.56 -1.08
CA GLY A 43 -6.14 -10.47 0.06
C GLY A 43 -4.76 -10.96 0.54
N LYS A 44 -3.67 -10.41 -0.01
CA LYS A 44 -2.29 -10.74 0.34
C LYS A 44 -1.86 -9.95 1.57
N LEU A 45 -2.44 -10.30 2.72
CA LEU A 45 -2.30 -9.50 3.95
C LEU A 45 -0.87 -9.45 4.49
N THR A 46 -0.09 -10.52 4.30
CA THR A 46 1.33 -10.55 4.70
C THR A 46 2.16 -9.57 3.87
N GLU A 47 2.03 -9.59 2.55
CA GLU A 47 2.73 -8.67 1.65
C GLU A 47 2.26 -7.23 1.83
N ALA A 48 0.98 -7.01 2.12
CA ALA A 48 0.43 -5.70 2.44
C ALA A 48 1.10 -5.13 3.70
N LYS A 49 1.18 -5.93 4.77
CA LYS A 49 1.86 -5.58 6.01
C LYS A 49 3.33 -5.21 5.75
N GLU A 50 4.08 -6.05 5.04
CA GLU A 50 5.49 -5.79 4.76
C GLU A 50 5.71 -4.50 3.96
N ALA A 51 4.83 -4.22 3.00
CA ALA A 51 4.88 -2.98 2.23
C ALA A 51 4.65 -1.77 3.15
N PHE A 52 3.58 -1.78 3.96
CA PHE A 52 3.33 -0.66 4.89
C PHE A 52 4.46 -0.47 5.90
N GLU A 53 5.04 -1.54 6.43
CA GLU A 53 6.22 -1.47 7.31
C GLU A 53 7.42 -0.82 6.63
N LYS A 54 7.68 -1.12 5.35
CA LYS A 54 8.74 -0.45 4.58
C LYS A 54 8.47 1.04 4.43
N GLY A 55 7.24 1.43 4.10
CA GLY A 55 6.84 2.83 4.03
C GLY A 55 7.06 3.57 5.35
N LEU A 56 6.64 2.96 6.46
CA LEU A 56 6.77 3.52 7.80
C LEU A 56 8.23 3.61 8.28
N ARG A 57 9.16 2.82 7.73
CA ARG A 57 10.60 3.02 7.99
C ARG A 57 11.10 4.35 7.42
N TYR A 58 10.56 4.81 6.30
CA TYR A 58 10.92 6.09 5.70
C TYR A 58 10.13 7.27 6.28
N SER A 59 8.86 7.05 6.64
CA SER A 59 8.01 8.06 7.31
C SER A 59 7.18 7.45 8.44
N PRO A 60 7.71 7.42 9.68
CA PRO A 60 7.06 6.73 10.81
C PRO A 60 5.73 7.33 11.28
N ILE A 61 5.45 8.59 10.91
CA ILE A 61 4.26 9.34 11.33
C ILE A 61 3.33 9.67 10.15
N ASP A 62 3.50 8.99 9.02
CA ASP A 62 2.64 9.14 7.85
C ASP A 62 1.23 8.61 8.18
N SER A 63 0.24 9.51 8.14
CA SER A 63 -1.13 9.19 8.51
C SER A 63 -1.78 8.16 7.60
N ASP A 64 -1.50 8.21 6.30
CA ASP A 64 -2.11 7.31 5.32
C ASP A 64 -1.56 5.89 5.50
N LEU A 65 -0.24 5.77 5.68
CA LEU A 65 0.41 4.50 5.98
C LEU A 65 -0.07 3.91 7.31
N LEU A 66 -0.13 4.70 8.38
CA LEU A 66 -0.60 4.23 9.68
C LEU A 66 -2.06 3.77 9.61
N PHE A 67 -2.92 4.52 8.92
CA PHE A 67 -4.32 4.17 8.72
C PHE A 67 -4.48 2.85 7.95
N ASN A 68 -3.83 2.75 6.79
CA ASN A 68 -3.90 1.54 5.96
C ASN A 68 -3.27 0.33 6.66
N TYR A 69 -2.18 0.53 7.40
CA TYR A 69 -1.55 -0.53 8.17
C TYR A 69 -2.44 -1.03 9.30
N GLY A 70 -3.15 -0.13 9.99
CA GLY A 70 -4.16 -0.48 10.98
C GLY A 70 -5.28 -1.35 10.38
N TYR A 71 -5.72 -1.03 9.17
CA TYR A 71 -6.69 -1.85 8.43
C TYR A 71 -6.19 -3.26 8.16
N VAL A 72 -4.91 -3.45 7.82
CA VAL A 72 -4.33 -4.79 7.63
C VAL A 72 -4.42 -5.59 8.93
N TYR A 73 -4.06 -5.02 10.07
CA TYR A 73 -4.14 -5.71 11.35
C TYR A 73 -5.57 -6.08 11.73
N TYR A 74 -6.51 -5.18 11.48
CA TYR A 74 -7.93 -5.44 11.68
C TYR A 74 -8.37 -6.65 10.83
N SER A 75 -8.00 -6.69 9.54
CA SER A 75 -8.33 -7.82 8.66
C SER A 75 -7.64 -9.13 9.04
N ILE A 76 -6.41 -9.10 9.53
CA ILE A 76 -5.71 -10.30 10.03
C ILE A 76 -6.40 -10.84 11.28
N MET A 77 -6.87 -9.96 12.18
CA MET A 77 -7.57 -10.35 13.40
C MET A 77 -8.93 -10.99 13.09
N ASP A 78 -9.67 -10.45 12.12
CA ASP A 78 -10.98 -10.97 11.69
C ASP A 78 -10.91 -12.32 10.93
N MET A 79 -9.71 -12.81 10.58
CA MET A 79 -9.52 -14.12 9.92
C MET A 79 -9.52 -15.31 10.89
N PHE A 80 -9.63 -15.08 12.20
CA PHE A 80 -9.65 -16.10 13.26
C PHE A 80 -10.94 -16.05 14.08
#